data_AF-A0AAD8BAF4-F1
#
_entry.id   AF-A0AAD8BAF4-F1
#
_cell.length_a   1.000
_cell.length_b   1.000
_cell.length_c   1.000
_cell.angle_alpha   90.00
_cell.angle_beta   90.00
_cell.angle_gamma   90.00
#
_symmetry.space_group_name_H-M   'P 1'
#
loop_
_entity.id
_entity.type
_entity.pdbx_description
1 polymer ?
#
loop_
_entity_poly.entity_id
_entity_poly.type
_entity_poly.pdbx_seq_one_letter_code
_entity_poly.pdbx_strand_id
1 'polypeptide(L)'
;MFCVDVGEMFCVNVDEMFCIDVDQMFCIDVDQMFCIDVDEMFCIDVDEMFCIDIGKMFCIDVGEMFCVDVSEMFDEMFCIDVDGMFCINVGEMFRINVGEMLCIDISEMFCIDVGEMFGIDVGEMFCVDVGEMFCVNVDEMFCIDVDEMFCIDVDEMFCIDIGKMFFIDVGEMFCVDVGEMFCVNVDEMFCIDVDQMFCIDVDQILCIDVDEMFCIDVDEMFCIDIGKMFCIDVGEMFCIDVGEMFCVDVSEMFGIDVGEMFCVDVSEMFGIDIGNMFCIDVGEMFCVDVGEMFGIDVSEMFCVDVGEMFYFNVDEMFCVDVVEMFCIDVDEMICIDRGEMFCIYVGKMFCNDVVEMFCIDVDGMFCIDVDEMFCVDVGEMFCIDVDEMFCIDLDEMFCVDIGEMFCIDVVEMLCIDVDEMFCIDVVEMFCIDVGEIFCIDVVEIFCSDVDEIFCIDKTKCSVFL
;
A
#
# COMPACT_ATOMS: atom_id res chain seq x y z
N MET A 1 -44.31 -4.12 -57.53
CA MET A 1 -44.14 -2.67 -57.41
C MET A 1 -45.50 -2.08 -57.07
N PHE A 2 -45.90 -2.27 -55.82
CA PHE A 2 -46.95 -1.49 -55.18
C PHE A 2 -46.17 -0.71 -54.11
N CYS A 3 -45.92 0.56 -54.35
CA CYS A 3 -45.58 1.50 -53.28
C CYS A 3 -46.95 1.98 -52.77
N VAL A 4 -47.24 1.74 -51.50
CA VAL A 4 -48.48 2.18 -50.87
C VAL A 4 -48.06 3.17 -49.79
N ASP A 5 -48.25 4.44 -50.09
CA ASP A 5 -48.00 5.59 -49.23
C ASP A 5 -49.30 5.82 -48.43
N VAL A 6 -49.27 5.62 -47.10
CA VAL A 6 -50.47 5.67 -46.23
C VAL A 6 -50.16 6.45 -44.95
N GLY A 7 -50.91 7.52 -44.67
CA GLY A 7 -50.60 8.43 -43.57
C GLY A 7 -50.96 7.99 -42.14
N GLU A 8 -51.87 7.04 -41.90
CA GLU A 8 -52.18 6.58 -40.53
C GLU A 8 -52.65 5.11 -40.52
N MET A 9 -52.09 4.26 -39.65
CA MET A 9 -52.56 2.89 -39.41
C MET A 9 -52.73 2.57 -37.91
N PHE A 10 -53.82 1.90 -37.56
CA PHE A 10 -54.17 1.46 -36.19
C PHE A 10 -54.48 -0.04 -36.22
N CYS A 11 -53.88 -0.84 -35.33
CA CYS A 11 -54.11 -2.29 -35.28
C CYS A 11 -54.41 -2.82 -33.88
N VAL A 12 -55.25 -3.86 -33.84
CA VAL A 12 -55.61 -4.68 -32.67
C VAL A 12 -55.79 -6.14 -33.14
N ASN A 13 -55.00 -7.08 -32.60
CA ASN A 13 -54.92 -8.53 -32.89
C ASN A 13 -54.68 -8.92 -34.37
N VAL A 14 -53.41 -8.98 -34.78
CA VAL A 14 -53.01 -9.40 -36.12
C VAL A 14 -51.74 -10.26 -36.08
N ASP A 15 -51.77 -11.45 -36.68
CA ASP A 15 -50.65 -12.41 -36.63
C ASP A 15 -49.36 -11.87 -37.32
N GLU A 16 -49.44 -11.17 -38.47
CA GLU A 16 -48.26 -10.66 -39.18
C GLU A 16 -48.56 -9.29 -39.82
N MET A 17 -47.65 -8.32 -39.67
CA MET A 17 -47.71 -7.00 -40.31
C MET A 17 -46.40 -6.67 -41.03
N PHE A 18 -46.50 -6.08 -42.22
CA PHE A 18 -45.36 -5.65 -43.03
C PHE A 18 -45.58 -4.23 -43.56
N CYS A 19 -44.68 -3.30 -43.24
CA CYS A 19 -44.85 -1.87 -43.57
C CYS A 19 -43.67 -1.29 -44.37
N ILE A 20 -44.02 -0.40 -45.32
CA ILE A 20 -43.13 0.42 -46.14
C ILE A 20 -43.83 1.79 -46.33
N ASP A 21 -43.20 2.88 -45.87
CA ASP A 21 -43.56 4.31 -46.01
C ASP A 21 -44.91 4.71 -45.37
N VAL A 22 -44.90 4.88 -44.04
CA VAL A 22 -46.08 5.20 -43.21
C VAL A 22 -45.76 6.32 -42.21
N ASP A 23 -46.60 7.36 -42.18
CA ASP A 23 -46.38 8.53 -41.29
C ASP A 23 -46.59 8.21 -39.79
N GLN A 24 -47.59 7.39 -39.42
CA GLN A 24 -47.86 7.01 -38.03
C GLN A 24 -48.45 5.59 -37.93
N MET A 25 -47.95 4.80 -36.97
CA MET A 25 -48.43 3.45 -36.66
C MET A 25 -48.71 3.29 -35.16
N PHE A 26 -49.90 2.77 -34.84
CA PHE A 26 -50.27 2.35 -33.49
C PHE A 26 -50.71 0.88 -33.51
N CYS A 27 -50.07 0.03 -32.73
CA CYS A 27 -50.36 -1.39 -32.64
C CYS A 27 -50.67 -1.83 -31.19
N ILE A 28 -51.67 -2.69 -31.00
CA ILE A 28 -51.99 -3.38 -29.75
C ILE A 28 -52.08 -4.87 -30.11
N ASP A 29 -51.17 -5.72 -29.66
CA ASP A 29 -51.22 -7.18 -29.85
C ASP A 29 -50.98 -7.61 -31.33
N VAL A 30 -49.70 -7.84 -31.67
CA VAL A 30 -49.22 -8.28 -33.01
C VAL A 30 -48.09 -9.32 -32.87
N ASP A 31 -48.25 -10.52 -33.45
CA ASP A 31 -47.20 -11.56 -33.30
C ASP A 31 -45.90 -11.18 -34.05
N GLN A 32 -45.95 -10.72 -35.30
CA GLN A 32 -44.75 -10.30 -36.04
C GLN A 32 -44.92 -8.95 -36.73
N MET A 33 -43.96 -8.04 -36.52
CA MET A 33 -43.87 -6.75 -37.19
C MET A 33 -42.54 -6.56 -37.90
N PHE A 34 -42.62 -6.28 -39.21
CA PHE A 34 -41.48 -5.82 -39.99
C PHE A 34 -41.78 -4.44 -40.59
N CYS A 35 -40.92 -3.47 -40.27
CA CYS A 35 -41.08 -2.10 -40.71
C CYS A 35 -39.83 -1.57 -41.45
N ILE A 36 -40.02 -0.91 -42.59
CA ILE A 36 -38.99 -0.15 -43.30
C ILE A 36 -39.54 1.26 -43.52
N ASP A 37 -38.89 2.29 -42.99
CA ASP A 37 -39.29 3.69 -43.18
C ASP A 37 -40.68 4.03 -42.59
N VAL A 38 -40.69 4.26 -41.27
CA VAL A 38 -41.87 4.69 -40.49
C VAL A 38 -41.54 6.01 -39.80
N ASP A 39 -42.54 6.87 -39.67
CA ASP A 39 -42.41 8.24 -39.19
C ASP A 39 -43.00 8.44 -37.76
N GLU A 40 -43.75 7.51 -37.17
CA GLU A 40 -44.05 7.43 -35.72
C GLU A 40 -44.52 6.00 -35.42
N MET A 41 -44.01 5.33 -34.37
CA MET A 41 -44.49 3.99 -33.95
C MET A 41 -44.75 3.94 -32.45
N PHE A 42 -45.95 3.47 -32.07
CA PHE A 42 -46.25 3.06 -30.71
C PHE A 42 -46.84 1.64 -30.73
N CYS A 43 -46.26 0.75 -29.95
CA CYS A 43 -46.68 -0.63 -29.88
C CYS A 43 -46.80 -1.10 -28.43
N ILE A 44 -47.86 -1.86 -28.17
CA ILE A 44 -48.12 -2.58 -26.92
C ILE A 44 -48.28 -4.04 -27.32
N ASP A 45 -47.52 -4.95 -26.70
CA ASP A 45 -47.64 -6.41 -26.89
C ASP A 45 -47.30 -6.84 -28.34
N VAL A 46 -46.00 -7.05 -28.62
CA VAL A 46 -45.50 -7.50 -29.94
C VAL A 46 -44.44 -8.58 -29.75
N ASP A 47 -44.64 -9.77 -30.32
CA ASP A 47 -43.71 -10.90 -30.07
C ASP A 47 -42.38 -10.75 -30.84
N GLU A 48 -42.41 -10.42 -32.13
CA GLU A 48 -41.21 -10.17 -32.95
C GLU A 48 -41.28 -8.80 -33.63
N MET A 49 -40.26 -7.94 -33.42
CA MET A 49 -40.14 -6.64 -34.11
C MET A 49 -38.78 -6.49 -34.78
N PHE A 50 -38.79 -6.16 -36.08
CA PHE A 50 -37.59 -5.78 -36.81
C PHE A 50 -37.83 -4.49 -37.61
N CYS A 51 -36.97 -3.49 -37.38
CA CYS A 51 -37.12 -2.17 -37.99
C CYS A 51 -35.79 -1.61 -38.54
N ILE A 52 -35.85 -0.97 -39.71
CA ILE A 52 -34.71 -0.33 -40.41
C ILE A 52 -35.14 1.05 -40.92
N ASP A 53 -34.27 2.07 -40.80
CA ASP A 53 -34.42 3.42 -41.37
C ASP A 53 -35.74 4.10 -40.99
N ILE A 54 -36.04 4.31 -39.69
CA ILE A 54 -37.25 5.02 -39.22
C ILE A 54 -36.94 6.53 -39.11
N GLY A 55 -37.58 7.37 -39.93
CA GLY A 55 -37.24 8.80 -40.12
C GLY A 55 -37.81 9.77 -39.08
N LYS A 56 -38.90 9.39 -38.41
CA LYS A 56 -39.58 10.09 -37.32
C LYS A 56 -40.16 8.97 -36.41
N MET A 57 -40.24 9.08 -35.08
CA MET A 57 -41.22 9.87 -34.34
C MET A 57 -40.82 11.33 -34.11
N PHE A 58 -40.54 12.11 -35.16
CA PHE A 58 -39.89 13.43 -35.19
C PHE A 58 -38.42 13.34 -34.68
N CYS A 59 -37.31 13.73 -35.34
CA CYS A 59 -36.83 14.08 -36.71
C CYS A 59 -35.27 14.15 -36.66
N ILE A 60 -34.59 14.40 -37.80
CA ILE A 60 -33.31 15.17 -37.84
C ILE A 60 -33.37 16.31 -36.79
N ASP A 61 -32.46 16.26 -35.79
CA ASP A 61 -32.57 16.89 -34.47
C ASP A 61 -33.77 16.36 -33.61
N VAL A 62 -33.50 15.29 -32.82
CA VAL A 62 -33.94 14.92 -31.42
C VAL A 62 -35.10 13.88 -31.19
N GLY A 63 -34.79 12.67 -30.62
CA GLY A 63 -35.09 12.17 -29.22
C GLY A 63 -36.30 11.26 -28.81
N GLU A 64 -36.21 9.90 -28.88
CA GLU A 64 -36.96 8.83 -28.12
C GLU A 64 -37.98 7.89 -28.85
N MET A 65 -37.84 6.55 -28.65
CA MET A 65 -38.74 5.41 -28.99
C MET A 65 -39.31 4.79 -27.68
N PHE A 66 -40.57 4.33 -27.64
CA PHE A 66 -41.18 3.71 -26.44
C PHE A 66 -41.80 2.33 -26.72
N CYS A 67 -41.34 1.27 -26.02
CA CYS A 67 -41.96 -0.07 -26.01
C CYS A 67 -42.35 -0.49 -24.58
N VAL A 68 -43.57 -1.04 -24.38
CA VAL A 68 -44.10 -1.45 -23.06
C VAL A 68 -44.85 -2.79 -23.19
N ASP A 69 -44.57 -3.72 -22.26
CA ASP A 69 -45.22 -5.04 -22.08
C ASP A 69 -45.20 -5.92 -23.34
N VAL A 70 -44.04 -6.53 -23.62
CA VAL A 70 -43.93 -7.68 -24.53
C VAL A 70 -43.96 -8.94 -23.66
N SER A 71 -45.15 -9.45 -23.34
CA SER A 71 -45.27 -10.60 -22.44
C SER A 71 -46.20 -11.67 -23.00
N GLU A 72 -45.63 -12.61 -23.75
CA GLU A 72 -45.58 -14.04 -23.44
C GLU A 72 -45.15 -14.82 -24.71
N MET A 73 -43.89 -15.31 -24.70
CA MET A 73 -43.28 -16.31 -25.59
C MET A 73 -42.60 -15.77 -26.87
N PHE A 74 -41.30 -15.46 -26.70
CA PHE A 74 -40.22 -15.16 -27.66
C PHE A 74 -39.83 -13.68 -27.73
N ASP A 75 -38.53 -13.45 -27.54
CA ASP A 75 -38.01 -12.56 -26.49
C ASP A 75 -36.93 -11.59 -27.02
N GLU A 76 -36.88 -11.26 -28.32
CA GLU A 76 -35.73 -10.56 -28.94
C GLU A 76 -36.13 -9.21 -29.60
N MET A 77 -35.53 -8.09 -29.17
CA MET A 77 -35.71 -6.77 -29.80
C MET A 77 -34.45 -6.30 -30.54
N PHE A 78 -34.57 -5.97 -31.83
CA PHE A 78 -33.45 -5.49 -32.66
C PHE A 78 -33.69 -4.07 -33.21
N CYS A 79 -32.81 -3.12 -32.85
CA CYS A 79 -32.87 -1.72 -33.32
C CYS A 79 -31.51 -1.23 -33.84
N ILE A 80 -31.52 -0.48 -34.95
CA ILE A 80 -30.34 0.19 -35.52
C ILE A 80 -30.66 1.67 -35.79
N ASP A 81 -29.72 2.57 -35.46
CA ASP A 81 -29.72 3.99 -35.83
C ASP A 81 -30.93 4.75 -35.24
N VAL A 82 -30.95 4.87 -33.91
CA VAL A 82 -32.05 5.46 -33.14
C VAL A 82 -31.53 6.58 -32.24
N ASP A 83 -32.06 7.80 -32.35
CA ASP A 83 -31.60 8.91 -31.50
C ASP A 83 -31.88 8.69 -30.00
N GLY A 84 -32.97 8.01 -29.65
CA GLY A 84 -33.33 7.73 -28.26
C GLY A 84 -34.23 6.50 -28.13
N MET A 85 -34.11 5.70 -27.08
CA MET A 85 -34.91 4.48 -26.92
C MET A 85 -35.24 4.18 -25.47
N PHE A 86 -36.51 3.83 -25.20
CA PHE A 86 -37.07 3.51 -23.90
C PHE A 86 -37.75 2.14 -23.95
N CYS A 87 -37.27 1.19 -23.14
CA CYS A 87 -37.79 -0.17 -23.08
C CYS A 87 -38.00 -0.65 -21.65
N ILE A 88 -39.10 -1.39 -21.46
CA ILE A 88 -39.48 -2.01 -20.19
C ILE A 88 -39.89 -3.46 -20.45
N ASN A 89 -39.50 -4.39 -19.56
CA ASN A 89 -39.94 -5.79 -19.57
C ASN A 89 -39.61 -6.49 -20.90
N VAL A 90 -38.32 -6.52 -21.25
CA VAL A 90 -37.85 -7.23 -22.46
C VAL A 90 -36.96 -8.39 -22.04
N GLY A 91 -37.06 -9.53 -22.71
CA GLY A 91 -36.14 -10.64 -22.48
C GLY A 91 -34.73 -10.26 -22.94
N GLU A 92 -34.50 -10.31 -24.24
CA GLU A 92 -33.23 -10.05 -24.91
C GLU A 92 -33.32 -8.80 -25.79
N MET A 93 -32.29 -7.95 -25.75
CA MET A 93 -32.20 -6.76 -26.60
C MET A 93 -30.88 -6.69 -27.33
N PHE A 94 -30.90 -6.36 -28.62
CA PHE A 94 -29.71 -6.11 -29.43
C PHE A 94 -29.81 -4.75 -30.14
N ARG A 95 -28.83 -3.87 -29.93
CA ARG A 95 -28.90 -2.47 -30.39
C ARG A 95 -27.57 -1.97 -30.94
N ILE A 96 -27.65 -1.17 -32.01
CA ILE A 96 -26.48 -0.54 -32.64
C ILE A 96 -26.80 0.93 -32.97
N ASN A 97 -25.88 1.85 -32.70
CA ASN A 97 -26.00 3.29 -33.00
C ASN A 97 -27.24 3.89 -32.34
N VAL A 98 -27.20 4.02 -31.01
CA VAL A 98 -28.29 4.64 -30.25
C VAL A 98 -27.78 5.93 -29.60
N GLY A 99 -28.47 7.05 -29.77
CA GLY A 99 -28.08 8.29 -29.09
C GLY A 99 -28.23 8.16 -27.58
N GLU A 100 -29.46 8.02 -27.09
CA GLU A 100 -29.79 7.86 -25.68
C GLU A 100 -30.60 6.56 -25.45
N MET A 101 -30.32 5.81 -24.40
CA MET A 101 -30.99 4.55 -24.12
C MET A 101 -31.45 4.48 -22.67
N LEU A 102 -32.72 4.13 -22.44
CA LEU A 102 -33.29 3.86 -21.13
C LEU A 102 -33.95 2.48 -21.14
N CYS A 103 -33.49 1.60 -20.25
CA CYS A 103 -33.89 0.21 -20.17
C CYS A 103 -34.27 -0.14 -18.74
N ILE A 104 -35.41 -0.81 -18.55
CA ILE A 104 -35.89 -1.28 -17.24
C ILE A 104 -36.35 -2.73 -17.37
N ASP A 105 -36.02 -3.58 -16.39
CA ASP A 105 -36.47 -4.97 -16.32
C ASP A 105 -36.10 -5.73 -17.61
N ILE A 106 -34.80 -5.83 -17.89
CA ILE A 106 -34.28 -6.52 -19.06
C ILE A 106 -33.53 -7.78 -18.63
N SER A 107 -33.77 -8.93 -19.26
CA SER A 107 -33.01 -10.13 -18.89
C SER A 107 -31.59 -10.11 -19.46
N GLU A 108 -31.45 -9.83 -20.75
CA GLU A 108 -30.15 -9.77 -21.45
C GLU A 108 -30.12 -8.55 -22.39
N MET A 109 -29.05 -7.76 -22.34
CA MET A 109 -28.86 -6.58 -23.18
C MET A 109 -27.53 -6.62 -23.90
N PHE A 110 -27.57 -6.39 -25.21
CA PHE A 110 -26.40 -6.19 -26.06
C PHE A 110 -26.49 -4.83 -26.76
N CYS A 111 -25.51 -3.96 -26.54
CA CYS A 111 -25.47 -2.62 -27.08
C CYS A 111 -24.12 -2.31 -27.76
N ILE A 112 -24.15 -1.60 -28.90
CA ILE A 112 -22.96 -1.07 -29.58
C ILE A 112 -23.22 0.38 -29.99
N ASP A 113 -22.22 1.24 -29.87
CA ASP A 113 -22.25 2.64 -30.32
C ASP A 113 -23.43 3.38 -29.65
N VAL A 114 -23.39 3.51 -28.32
CA VAL A 114 -24.44 4.20 -27.55
C VAL A 114 -23.90 5.52 -27.00
N GLY A 115 -24.59 6.65 -27.23
CA GLY A 115 -24.17 7.93 -26.67
C GLY A 115 -24.30 7.94 -25.14
N GLU A 116 -25.53 7.80 -24.64
CA GLU A 116 -25.84 7.74 -23.22
C GLU A 116 -26.74 6.51 -22.93
N MET A 117 -26.43 5.76 -21.87
CA MET A 117 -27.21 4.59 -21.44
C MET A 117 -27.65 4.71 -19.99
N PHE A 118 -28.89 4.33 -19.74
CA PHE A 118 -29.49 4.18 -18.42
C PHE A 118 -30.16 2.80 -18.31
N GLY A 119 -29.62 1.92 -17.48
CA GLY A 119 -30.16 0.57 -17.21
C GLY A 119 -30.62 0.42 -15.77
N ILE A 120 -31.80 -0.14 -15.54
CA ILE A 120 -32.29 -0.56 -14.22
C ILE A 120 -32.75 -2.01 -14.29
N ASP A 121 -32.38 -2.82 -13.30
CA ASP A 121 -32.83 -4.21 -13.15
C ASP A 121 -32.54 -4.99 -14.45
N VAL A 122 -31.25 -5.09 -14.79
CA VAL A 122 -30.76 -5.80 -15.97
C VAL A 122 -30.08 -7.08 -15.52
N GLY A 123 -30.42 -8.25 -16.09
CA GLY A 123 -29.70 -9.48 -15.78
C GLY A 123 -28.26 -9.42 -16.31
N GLU A 124 -28.09 -9.68 -17.60
CA GLU A 124 -26.78 -9.62 -18.26
C GLU A 124 -26.70 -8.39 -19.18
N MET A 125 -25.62 -7.62 -19.09
CA MET A 125 -25.36 -6.45 -19.94
C MET A 125 -24.02 -6.60 -20.66
N PHE A 126 -24.06 -6.52 -21.99
CA PHE A 126 -22.88 -6.44 -22.85
C PHE A 126 -22.91 -5.14 -23.65
N CYS A 127 -21.92 -4.27 -23.46
CA CYS A 127 -21.88 -2.96 -24.11
C CYS A 127 -20.51 -2.63 -24.68
N VAL A 128 -20.50 -2.03 -25.87
CA VAL A 128 -19.29 -1.62 -26.59
C VAL A 128 -19.47 -0.22 -27.14
N ASP A 129 -18.45 0.62 -27.05
CA ASP A 129 -18.44 1.99 -27.56
C ASP A 129 -19.62 2.80 -26.95
N VAL A 130 -19.59 3.00 -25.63
CA VAL A 130 -20.61 3.80 -24.92
C VAL A 130 -20.01 5.12 -24.45
N GLY A 131 -20.68 6.25 -24.68
CA GLY A 131 -20.23 7.53 -24.11
C GLY A 131 -20.39 7.51 -22.59
N GLU A 132 -21.63 7.70 -22.12
CA GLU A 132 -21.94 7.71 -20.68
C GLU A 132 -22.86 6.54 -20.34
N MET A 133 -22.55 5.81 -19.27
CA MET A 133 -23.34 4.69 -18.79
C MET A 133 -23.75 4.88 -17.33
N PHE A 134 -25.04 4.71 -17.05
CA PHE A 134 -25.60 4.66 -15.71
C PHE A 134 -26.39 3.36 -15.53
N CYS A 135 -26.01 2.53 -14.57
CA CYS A 135 -26.69 1.27 -14.29
C CYS A 135 -27.00 1.08 -12.82
N VAL A 136 -28.14 0.44 -12.52
CA VAL A 136 -28.55 0.08 -11.16
C VAL A 136 -29.12 -1.33 -11.18
N ASN A 137 -28.67 -2.18 -10.25
CA ASN A 137 -29.06 -3.58 -10.12
C ASN A 137 -28.77 -4.34 -11.43
N VAL A 138 -27.51 -4.69 -11.64
CA VAL A 138 -27.07 -5.52 -12.78
C VAL A 138 -26.46 -6.81 -12.25
N ASP A 139 -26.94 -7.97 -12.71
CA ASP A 139 -26.34 -9.23 -12.25
C ASP A 139 -24.93 -9.37 -12.85
N GLU A 140 -24.79 -9.31 -14.18
CA GLU A 140 -23.50 -9.43 -14.86
C GLU A 140 -23.29 -8.29 -15.88
N MET A 141 -22.15 -7.60 -15.81
CA MET A 141 -21.81 -6.50 -16.71
C MET A 141 -20.50 -6.75 -17.46
N PHE A 142 -20.53 -6.61 -18.78
CA PHE A 142 -19.36 -6.61 -19.65
C PHE A 142 -19.33 -5.35 -20.52
N CYS A 143 -18.31 -4.52 -20.34
CA CYS A 143 -18.19 -3.24 -21.02
C CYS A 143 -16.82 -3.06 -21.68
N ILE A 144 -16.82 -2.53 -22.91
CA ILE A 144 -15.60 -2.16 -23.65
C ILE A 144 -15.75 -0.75 -24.19
N ASP A 145 -14.69 0.05 -24.11
CA ASP A 145 -14.63 1.40 -24.69
C ASP A 145 -15.79 2.27 -24.16
N VAL A 146 -15.76 2.59 -22.86
CA VAL A 146 -16.75 3.47 -22.21
C VAL A 146 -16.08 4.76 -21.72
N ASP A 147 -16.59 5.94 -22.09
CA ASP A 147 -15.97 7.20 -21.65
C ASP A 147 -16.20 7.41 -20.14
N GLU A 148 -17.44 7.32 -19.65
CA GLU A 148 -17.80 7.46 -18.24
C GLU A 148 -18.85 6.43 -17.80
N MET A 149 -18.59 5.73 -16.68
CA MET A 149 -19.45 4.69 -16.13
C MET A 149 -19.81 4.97 -14.68
N PHE A 150 -21.10 4.87 -14.37
CA PHE A 150 -21.65 4.92 -13.03
C PHE A 150 -22.53 3.71 -12.77
N CYS A 151 -22.17 2.86 -11.80
CA CYS A 151 -22.94 1.67 -11.47
C CYS A 151 -23.26 1.58 -9.98
N ILE A 152 -24.43 1.02 -9.65
CA ILE A 152 -24.82 0.69 -8.28
C ILE A 152 -25.36 -0.73 -8.26
N ASP A 153 -24.95 -1.54 -7.29
CA ASP A 153 -25.45 -2.90 -7.09
C ASP A 153 -25.19 -3.76 -8.34
N VAL A 154 -23.92 -4.15 -8.53
CA VAL A 154 -23.49 -5.03 -9.62
C VAL A 154 -22.86 -6.29 -9.05
N ASP A 155 -23.39 -7.48 -9.33
CA ASP A 155 -22.82 -8.70 -8.76
C ASP A 155 -21.44 -9.00 -9.39
N GLU A 156 -21.34 -9.02 -10.72
CA GLU A 156 -20.08 -9.26 -11.44
C GLU A 156 -19.84 -8.20 -12.54
N MET A 157 -18.65 -7.60 -12.56
CA MET A 157 -18.27 -6.58 -13.54
C MET A 157 -16.96 -6.92 -14.25
N PHE A 158 -16.97 -6.86 -15.58
CA PHE A 158 -15.80 -6.96 -16.44
C PHE A 158 -15.72 -5.76 -17.39
N CYS A 159 -14.65 -4.98 -17.29
CA CYS A 159 -14.52 -3.73 -18.02
C CYS A 159 -13.14 -3.56 -18.65
N ILE A 160 -13.10 -3.08 -19.90
CA ILE A 160 -11.87 -2.79 -20.64
C ILE A 160 -11.96 -1.39 -21.26
N ASP A 161 -10.86 -0.64 -21.24
CA ASP A 161 -10.73 0.66 -21.89
C ASP A 161 -11.82 1.64 -21.41
N ILE A 162 -11.80 1.95 -20.11
CA ILE A 162 -12.79 2.85 -19.50
C ILE A 162 -12.14 4.17 -19.10
N GLY A 163 -12.71 5.30 -19.54
CA GLY A 163 -12.18 6.62 -19.19
C GLY A 163 -12.33 6.90 -17.70
N LYS A 164 -13.56 6.85 -17.18
CA LYS A 164 -13.86 7.02 -15.76
C LYS A 164 -14.89 6.04 -15.25
N MET A 165 -14.69 5.64 -14.00
CA MET A 165 -15.42 4.58 -13.35
C MET A 165 -15.84 5.01 -11.95
N PHE A 166 -17.13 4.95 -11.68
CA PHE A 166 -17.69 5.16 -10.35
C PHE A 166 -18.65 4.04 -10.00
N PHE A 167 -18.43 3.37 -8.87
CA PHE A 167 -19.33 2.30 -8.44
C PHE A 167 -19.55 2.26 -6.94
N ILE A 168 -20.69 1.70 -6.58
CA ILE A 168 -21.09 1.43 -5.20
C ILE A 168 -21.71 0.04 -5.16
N ASP A 169 -21.30 -0.78 -4.18
CA ASP A 169 -21.81 -2.13 -3.95
C ASP A 169 -21.56 -3.01 -5.20
N VAL A 170 -20.33 -3.49 -5.36
CA VAL A 170 -19.95 -4.45 -6.41
C VAL A 170 -19.46 -5.75 -5.77
N GLY A 171 -19.92 -6.90 -6.23
CA GLY A 171 -19.38 -8.18 -5.76
C GLY A 171 -17.95 -8.37 -6.28
N GLU A 172 -17.83 -8.84 -7.51
CA GLU A 172 -16.53 -9.09 -8.15
C GLU A 172 -16.29 -8.09 -9.29
N MET A 173 -15.10 -7.50 -9.33
CA MET A 173 -14.70 -6.55 -10.37
C MET A 173 -13.40 -6.97 -11.05
N PHE A 174 -13.42 -7.01 -12.37
CA PHE A 174 -12.24 -7.13 -13.22
C PHE A 174 -12.14 -5.94 -14.17
N CYS A 175 -11.06 -5.16 -14.07
CA CYS A 175 -10.85 -3.97 -14.88
C CYS A 175 -9.48 -3.96 -15.58
N VAL A 176 -9.42 -3.46 -16.81
CA VAL A 176 -8.17 -3.27 -17.56
C VAL A 176 -8.21 -1.95 -18.30
N ASP A 177 -7.09 -1.22 -18.29
CA ASP A 177 -6.92 0.05 -19.00
C ASP A 177 -7.98 1.08 -18.57
N VAL A 178 -7.91 1.53 -17.31
CA VAL A 178 -8.85 2.49 -16.71
C VAL A 178 -8.16 3.81 -16.42
N GLY A 179 -8.75 4.93 -16.84
CA GLY A 179 -8.24 6.24 -16.46
C GLY A 179 -8.42 6.50 -14.96
N GLU A 180 -9.63 6.86 -14.54
CA GLU A 180 -9.93 7.17 -13.14
C GLU A 180 -10.97 6.19 -12.58
N MET A 181 -10.67 5.57 -11.44
CA MET A 181 -11.56 4.65 -10.74
C MET A 181 -11.91 5.16 -9.34
N PHE A 182 -13.21 5.16 -9.03
CA PHE A 182 -13.75 5.38 -7.70
C PHE A 182 -14.67 4.21 -7.32
N CYS A 183 -14.30 3.47 -6.28
CA CYS A 183 -15.04 2.30 -5.82
C CYS A 183 -15.43 2.41 -4.34
N VAL A 184 -16.61 1.90 -3.97
CA VAL A 184 -17.08 1.82 -2.58
C VAL A 184 -17.80 0.50 -2.39
N ASN A 185 -17.50 -0.22 -1.31
CA ASN A 185 -18.08 -1.53 -0.99
C ASN A 185 -17.87 -2.52 -2.14
N VAL A 186 -16.64 -3.04 -2.27
CA VAL A 186 -16.32 -4.06 -3.26
C VAL A 186 -15.84 -5.32 -2.55
N ASP A 187 -16.40 -6.49 -2.87
CA ASP A 187 -15.93 -7.73 -2.24
C ASP A 187 -14.53 -8.07 -2.82
N GLU A 188 -14.43 -8.27 -4.14
CA GLU A 188 -13.16 -8.62 -4.78
C GLU A 188 -12.85 -7.72 -5.98
N MET A 189 -11.66 -7.11 -5.99
CA MET A 189 -11.19 -6.26 -7.08
C MET A 189 -9.91 -6.79 -7.72
N PHE A 190 -9.94 -6.95 -9.04
CA PHE A 190 -8.77 -7.18 -9.88
C PHE A 190 -8.64 -6.09 -10.94
N CYS A 191 -7.53 -5.37 -10.94
CA CYS A 191 -7.31 -4.27 -11.87
C CYS A 191 -5.89 -4.24 -12.46
N ILE A 192 -5.79 -3.87 -13.74
CA ILE A 192 -4.52 -3.73 -14.46
C ILE A 192 -4.53 -2.40 -15.21
N ASP A 193 -3.41 -1.67 -15.15
CA ASP A 193 -3.19 -0.41 -15.89
C ASP A 193 -4.28 0.63 -15.54
N VAL A 194 -4.13 1.22 -14.35
CA VAL A 194 -5.06 2.24 -13.83
C VAL A 194 -4.30 3.53 -13.54
N ASP A 195 -4.67 4.65 -14.15
CA ASP A 195 -3.96 5.92 -13.88
C ASP A 195 -4.21 6.35 -12.42
N GLN A 196 -5.47 6.34 -11.96
CA GLN A 196 -5.84 6.76 -10.61
C GLN A 196 -6.91 5.86 -10.00
N MET A 197 -6.64 5.30 -8.82
CA MET A 197 -7.57 4.44 -8.09
C MET A 197 -7.90 5.03 -6.72
N PHE A 198 -9.19 5.17 -6.44
CA PHE A 198 -9.72 5.52 -5.13
C PHE A 198 -10.73 4.46 -4.68
N CYS A 199 -10.47 3.82 -3.54
CA CYS A 199 -11.32 2.75 -3.03
C CYS A 199 -11.59 2.86 -1.53
N ILE A 200 -12.81 2.51 -1.12
CA ILE A 200 -13.26 2.50 0.28
C ILE A 200 -14.02 1.21 0.53
N ASP A 201 -13.74 0.55 1.67
CA ASP A 201 -14.46 -0.64 2.13
C ASP A 201 -14.37 -1.74 1.07
N VAL A 202 -13.17 -2.32 0.92
CA VAL A 202 -12.90 -3.38 -0.05
C VAL A 202 -12.33 -4.60 0.66
N ASP A 203 -12.95 -5.77 0.52
CA ASP A 203 -12.43 -6.96 1.21
C ASP A 203 -11.07 -7.36 0.59
N GLN A 204 -10.96 -7.41 -0.74
CA GLN A 204 -9.72 -7.80 -1.42
C GLN A 204 -9.37 -6.93 -2.64
N ILE A 205 -8.14 -6.42 -2.68
CA ILE A 205 -7.58 -5.71 -3.85
C ILE A 205 -6.38 -6.47 -4.40
N LEU A 206 -6.43 -6.79 -5.69
CA LEU A 206 -5.31 -7.24 -6.49
C LEU A 206 -5.11 -6.28 -7.67
N CYS A 207 -4.05 -5.47 -7.63
CA CYS A 207 -3.77 -4.51 -8.69
C CYS A 207 -2.35 -4.59 -9.24
N ILE A 208 -2.20 -4.22 -10.51
CA ILE A 208 -0.92 -4.20 -11.23
C ILE A 208 -0.87 -2.93 -12.07
N ASP A 209 0.27 -2.22 -12.03
CA ASP A 209 0.51 -1.01 -12.83
C ASP A 209 -0.53 0.08 -12.52
N VAL A 210 -0.41 0.68 -11.33
CA VAL A 210 -1.28 1.80 -10.90
C VAL A 210 -0.42 3.02 -10.61
N ASP A 211 -0.68 4.11 -11.30
CA ASP A 211 0.12 5.33 -11.16
C ASP A 211 -0.10 5.97 -9.77
N GLU A 212 -1.35 6.15 -9.35
CA GLU A 212 -1.71 6.69 -8.04
C GLU A 212 -2.86 5.90 -7.39
N MET A 213 -2.63 5.35 -6.19
CA MET A 213 -3.60 4.58 -5.41
C MET A 213 -3.93 5.24 -4.08
N PHE A 214 -5.22 5.32 -3.78
CA PHE A 214 -5.76 5.73 -2.49
C PHE A 214 -6.79 4.73 -1.99
N CYS A 215 -6.55 4.11 -0.83
CA CYS A 215 -7.45 3.11 -0.26
C CYS A 215 -7.74 3.38 1.22
N ILE A 216 -8.97 3.10 1.66
CA ILE A 216 -9.39 3.17 3.07
C ILE A 216 -10.19 1.90 3.38
N ASP A 217 -9.97 1.31 4.56
CA ASP A 217 -10.69 0.13 5.04
C ASP A 217 -10.59 -1.01 4.02
N VAL A 218 -9.40 -1.63 3.95
CA VAL A 218 -9.15 -2.78 3.06
C VAL A 218 -8.68 -3.98 3.88
N ASP A 219 -9.36 -5.12 3.77
CA ASP A 219 -8.96 -6.30 4.55
C ASP A 219 -7.65 -6.90 4.02
N GLU A 220 -7.55 -7.17 2.71
CA GLU A 220 -6.35 -7.74 2.07
C GLU A 220 -5.95 -6.96 0.80
N MET A 221 -4.68 -6.57 0.71
CA MET A 221 -4.16 -5.81 -0.42
C MET A 221 -2.91 -6.46 -1.02
N PHE A 222 -2.94 -6.71 -2.33
CA PHE A 222 -1.78 -7.14 -3.12
C PHE A 222 -1.57 -6.20 -4.31
N CYS A 223 -0.42 -5.52 -4.35
CA CYS A 223 -0.12 -4.52 -5.35
C CYS A 223 1.26 -4.72 -5.97
N ILE A 224 1.37 -4.54 -7.29
CA ILE A 224 2.64 -4.57 -8.02
C ILE A 224 2.76 -3.33 -8.92
N ASP A 225 3.95 -2.76 -9.00
CA ASP A 225 4.28 -1.64 -9.89
C ASP A 225 3.35 -0.44 -9.61
N ILE A 226 3.48 0.14 -8.42
CA ILE A 226 2.64 1.28 -8.01
C ILE A 226 3.50 2.54 -7.96
N GLY A 227 3.08 3.60 -8.67
CA GLY A 227 3.78 4.87 -8.63
C GLY A 227 3.74 5.48 -7.24
N LYS A 228 2.53 5.70 -6.71
CA LYS A 228 2.29 6.22 -5.35
C LYS A 228 1.13 5.51 -4.68
N MET A 229 1.32 5.13 -3.43
CA MET A 229 0.31 4.46 -2.63
C MET A 229 0.02 5.25 -1.35
N PHE A 230 -1.26 5.48 -1.11
CA PHE A 230 -1.78 6.00 0.16
C PHE A 230 -2.86 5.06 0.68
N CYS A 231 -2.67 4.52 1.88
CA CYS A 231 -3.56 3.52 2.46
C CYS A 231 -3.81 3.81 3.95
N ILE A 232 -5.04 3.59 4.40
CA ILE A 232 -5.46 3.74 5.80
C ILE A 232 -6.30 2.52 6.17
N ASP A 233 -6.12 2.01 7.39
CA ASP A 233 -6.90 0.91 7.94
C ASP A 233 -6.85 -0.32 7.02
N VAL A 234 -5.66 -0.90 6.89
CA VAL A 234 -5.44 -2.11 6.07
C VAL A 234 -5.16 -3.30 6.97
N GLY A 235 -5.82 -4.43 6.73
CA GLY A 235 -5.51 -5.68 7.41
C GLY A 235 -4.12 -6.17 7.03
N GLU A 236 -4.02 -6.86 5.89
CA GLU A 236 -2.78 -7.40 5.36
C GLU A 236 -2.39 -6.70 4.06
N MET A 237 -1.13 -6.26 3.97
CA MET A 237 -0.60 -5.57 2.79
C MET A 237 0.65 -6.24 2.24
N PHE A 238 0.60 -6.58 0.96
CA PHE A 238 1.73 -7.08 0.19
C PHE A 238 1.98 -6.17 -1.02
N CYS A 239 3.17 -5.61 -1.11
CA CYS A 239 3.53 -4.69 -2.18
C CYS A 239 4.91 -4.99 -2.78
N ILE A 240 5.04 -4.81 -4.09
CA ILE A 240 6.30 -4.94 -4.83
C ILE A 240 6.43 -3.75 -5.79
N ASP A 241 7.64 -3.20 -5.88
CA ASP A 241 8.00 -2.12 -6.82
C ASP A 241 7.09 -0.90 -6.62
N VAL A 242 7.16 -0.28 -5.44
CA VAL A 242 6.38 0.92 -5.10
C VAL A 242 7.28 2.15 -5.06
N GLY A 243 6.94 3.20 -5.81
CA GLY A 243 7.71 4.44 -5.83
C GLY A 243 7.69 5.16 -4.48
N GLU A 244 6.50 5.59 -4.05
CA GLU A 244 6.27 6.25 -2.74
C GLU A 244 5.10 5.56 -2.03
N MET A 245 5.30 5.19 -0.76
CA MET A 245 4.29 4.54 0.07
C MET A 245 4.01 5.34 1.33
N PHE A 246 2.73 5.62 1.59
CA PHE A 246 2.23 6.17 2.82
C PHE A 246 1.12 5.27 3.37
N CYS A 247 1.31 4.72 4.56
CA CYS A 247 0.35 3.85 5.20
C CYS A 247 0.10 4.23 6.66
N VAL A 248 -1.12 4.02 7.13
CA VAL A 248 -1.54 4.26 8.52
C VAL A 248 -2.45 3.13 8.96
N ASP A 249 -2.28 2.65 10.19
CA ASP A 249 -3.12 1.61 10.80
C ASP A 249 -3.10 0.34 9.92
N VAL A 250 -1.92 -0.27 9.75
CA VAL A 250 -1.75 -1.52 9.00
C VAL A 250 -1.46 -2.66 9.97
N SER A 251 -2.20 -3.77 9.88
CA SER A 251 -1.91 -4.90 10.79
C SER A 251 -0.59 -5.57 10.40
N GLU A 252 -0.49 -6.05 9.17
CA GLU A 252 0.72 -6.73 8.67
C GLU A 252 1.14 -6.12 7.33
N MET A 253 2.42 -5.75 7.21
CA MET A 253 3.00 -5.18 6.00
C MET A 253 4.19 -5.99 5.49
N PHE A 254 4.16 -6.33 4.21
CA PHE A 254 5.27 -6.89 3.46
C PHE A 254 5.56 -6.03 2.23
N GLY A 255 6.77 -5.46 2.16
CA GLY A 255 7.20 -4.60 1.05
C GLY A 255 8.56 -4.98 0.46
N ILE A 256 8.66 -4.95 -0.86
CA ILE A 256 9.90 -5.16 -1.62
C ILE A 256 10.10 -4.02 -2.61
N ASP A 257 11.34 -3.53 -2.75
CA ASP A 257 11.74 -2.53 -3.73
C ASP A 257 10.89 -1.25 -3.60
N VAL A 258 10.86 -0.68 -2.40
CA VAL A 258 10.09 0.53 -2.09
C VAL A 258 11.01 1.75 -2.10
N GLY A 259 10.71 2.76 -2.91
CA GLY A 259 11.53 3.97 -3.00
C GLY A 259 11.55 4.77 -1.69
N GLU A 260 10.41 5.32 -1.30
CA GLU A 260 10.22 5.99 -0.02
C GLU A 260 9.04 5.36 0.72
N MET A 261 9.22 5.00 1.99
CA MET A 261 8.19 4.41 2.84
C MET A 261 7.94 5.27 4.07
N PHE A 262 6.69 5.66 4.28
CA PHE A 262 6.19 6.29 5.50
C PHE A 262 5.09 5.41 6.09
N CYS A 263 5.26 5.00 7.33
CA CYS A 263 4.29 4.15 8.03
C CYS A 263 4.03 4.65 9.46
N VAL A 264 2.79 4.48 9.91
CA VAL A 264 2.36 4.82 11.28
C VAL A 264 1.43 3.71 11.76
N ASP A 265 1.59 3.30 13.01
CA ASP A 265 0.73 2.30 13.66
C ASP A 265 0.70 0.99 12.85
N VAL A 266 1.87 0.34 12.72
CA VAL A 266 2.00 -0.96 12.03
C VAL A 266 2.31 -2.05 13.04
N SER A 267 1.52 -3.13 13.07
CA SER A 267 1.79 -4.19 14.07
C SER A 267 3.02 -5.02 13.70
N GLU A 268 3.12 -5.47 12.46
CA GLU A 268 4.27 -6.22 11.96
C GLU A 268 4.70 -5.68 10.58
N MET A 269 5.99 -5.40 10.43
CA MET A 269 6.58 -4.90 9.18
C MET A 269 7.74 -5.78 8.72
N PHE A 270 7.70 -6.18 7.46
CA PHE A 270 8.79 -6.80 6.74
C PHE A 270 9.13 -6.00 5.47
N GLY A 271 10.35 -5.49 5.38
CA GLY A 271 10.82 -4.66 4.26
C GLY A 271 12.14 -5.14 3.66
N ILE A 272 12.25 -5.13 2.33
CA ILE A 272 13.51 -5.40 1.60
C ILE A 272 13.74 -4.31 0.55
N ASP A 273 15.00 -3.88 0.39
CA ASP A 273 15.45 -2.96 -0.66
C ASP A 273 14.66 -1.65 -0.60
N ILE A 274 14.71 -0.98 0.55
CA ILE A 274 13.96 0.25 0.80
C ILE A 274 14.90 1.44 0.69
N GLY A 275 14.56 2.44 -0.12
CA GLY A 275 15.38 3.65 -0.24
C GLY A 275 15.45 4.41 1.08
N ASN A 276 14.34 5.06 1.45
CA ASN A 276 14.20 5.75 2.73
C ASN A 276 12.99 5.21 3.50
N MET A 277 13.17 4.93 4.80
CA MET A 277 12.11 4.47 5.68
C MET A 277 11.89 5.45 6.83
N PHE A 278 10.64 5.84 7.03
CA PHE A 278 10.17 6.56 8.21
C PHE A 278 9.02 5.78 8.86
N CYS A 279 9.18 5.45 10.14
CA CYS A 279 8.21 4.66 10.89
C CYS A 279 7.88 5.28 12.26
N ILE A 280 6.64 5.14 12.71
CA ILE A 280 6.20 5.52 14.05
C ILE A 280 5.27 4.42 14.58
N ASP A 281 5.43 4.05 15.85
CA ASP A 281 4.56 3.11 16.54
C ASP A 281 4.49 1.77 15.78
N VAL A 282 5.64 1.10 15.68
CA VAL A 282 5.74 -0.22 15.04
C VAL A 282 5.91 -1.30 16.10
N GLY A 283 5.15 -2.39 15.99
CA GLY A 283 5.32 -3.55 16.86
C GLY A 283 6.64 -4.25 16.57
N GLU A 284 6.63 -5.17 15.61
CA GLU A 284 7.82 -5.90 15.16
C GLU A 284 8.28 -5.38 13.79
N MET A 285 9.56 -5.06 13.64
CA MET A 285 10.16 -4.60 12.40
C MET A 285 11.31 -5.50 11.96
N PHE A 286 11.23 -6.00 10.74
CA PHE A 286 12.31 -6.67 10.04
C PHE A 286 12.63 -5.94 8.73
N CYS A 287 13.88 -5.50 8.56
CA CYS A 287 14.29 -4.75 7.37
C CYS A 287 15.68 -5.14 6.87
N VAL A 288 15.86 -5.12 5.55
CA VAL A 288 17.12 -5.47 4.87
C VAL A 288 17.39 -4.50 3.74
N ASP A 289 18.66 -4.12 3.54
CA ASP A 289 19.12 -3.27 2.44
C ASP A 289 18.36 -1.93 2.42
N VAL A 290 18.50 -1.16 3.51
CA VAL A 290 17.82 0.15 3.65
C VAL A 290 18.81 1.29 3.55
N GLY A 291 18.49 2.31 2.75
CA GLY A 291 19.35 3.50 2.60
C GLY A 291 19.41 4.32 3.89
N GLU A 292 18.32 5.03 4.19
CA GLU A 292 18.17 5.82 5.42
C GLU A 292 16.94 5.35 6.20
N MET A 293 17.09 5.26 7.52
CA MET A 293 16.05 4.73 8.40
C MET A 293 15.84 5.63 9.61
N PHE A 294 14.61 6.09 9.78
CA PHE A 294 14.18 6.85 10.95
C PHE A 294 12.99 6.16 11.60
N GLY A 295 13.03 5.99 12.92
CA GLY A 295 11.87 5.51 13.63
C GLY A 295 11.72 5.97 15.07
N ILE A 296 10.48 5.88 15.54
CA ILE A 296 10.07 6.24 16.89
C ILE A 296 9.13 5.15 17.40
N ASP A 297 9.32 4.74 18.66
CA ASP A 297 8.44 3.78 19.35
C ASP A 297 8.32 2.47 18.56
N VAL A 298 9.43 1.72 18.50
CA VAL A 298 9.48 0.39 17.88
C VAL A 298 9.64 -0.65 18.98
N SER A 299 8.80 -1.68 19.03
CA SER A 299 8.91 -2.68 20.11
C SER A 299 10.14 -3.57 19.88
N GLU A 300 10.16 -4.30 18.77
CA GLU A 300 11.30 -5.17 18.39
C GLU A 300 11.79 -4.82 16.99
N MET A 301 13.11 -4.70 16.84
CA MET A 301 13.74 -4.37 15.57
C MET A 301 14.85 -5.35 15.23
N PHE A 302 14.79 -5.85 14.00
CA PHE A 302 15.88 -6.57 13.36
C PHE A 302 16.20 -5.89 12.02
N CYS A 303 17.41 -5.36 11.88
CA CYS A 303 17.86 -4.71 10.66
C CYS A 303 19.22 -5.23 10.18
N VAL A 304 19.39 -5.27 8.85
CA VAL A 304 20.63 -5.72 8.19
C VAL A 304 20.94 -4.81 7.01
N ASP A 305 22.23 -4.49 6.82
CA ASP A 305 22.73 -3.70 5.68
C ASP A 305 22.00 -2.36 5.57
N VAL A 306 22.13 -1.54 6.63
CA VAL A 306 21.50 -0.21 6.68
C VAL A 306 22.56 0.87 6.54
N GLY A 307 22.30 1.88 5.71
CA GLY A 307 23.19 3.05 5.60
C GLY A 307 23.20 3.84 6.90
N GLU A 308 22.18 4.66 7.11
CA GLU A 308 22.07 5.51 8.30
C GLU A 308 20.82 5.16 9.12
N MET A 309 20.95 5.06 10.44
CA MET A 309 19.85 4.78 11.36
C MET A 309 19.70 5.84 12.45
N PHE A 310 18.47 6.34 12.63
CA PHE A 310 18.09 7.29 13.67
C PHE A 310 16.85 6.81 14.41
N TYR A 311 17.00 6.40 15.67
CA TYR A 311 15.91 5.78 16.44
C TYR A 311 15.72 6.35 17.84
N PHE A 312 14.46 6.35 18.27
CA PHE A 312 14.04 6.77 19.60
C PHE A 312 13.05 5.76 20.16
N ASN A 313 13.24 5.33 21.41
CA ASN A 313 12.38 4.38 22.11
C ASN A 313 12.28 3.05 21.37
N VAL A 314 13.22 2.15 21.65
CA VAL A 314 13.19 0.78 21.13
C VAL A 314 13.34 -0.21 22.28
N ASP A 315 12.43 -1.16 22.43
CA ASP A 315 12.56 -2.13 23.53
C ASP A 315 13.74 -3.10 23.24
N GLU A 316 13.74 -3.72 22.06
CA GLU A 316 14.81 -4.63 21.64
C GLU A 316 15.32 -4.30 20.24
N MET A 317 16.62 -4.03 20.10
CA MET A 317 17.28 -3.75 18.82
C MET A 317 18.38 -4.78 18.53
N PHE A 318 18.26 -5.44 17.38
CA PHE A 318 19.32 -6.26 16.78
C PHE A 318 19.71 -5.70 15.42
N CYS A 319 20.96 -5.29 15.27
CA CYS A 319 21.45 -4.64 14.07
C CYS A 319 22.74 -5.29 13.53
N VAL A 320 22.88 -5.35 12.21
CA VAL A 320 24.07 -5.90 11.53
C VAL A 320 24.41 -5.09 10.28
N ASP A 321 25.69 -4.84 10.06
CA ASP A 321 26.24 -4.08 8.94
C ASP A 321 25.59 -2.69 8.76
N VAL A 322 25.46 -1.94 9.86
CA VAL A 322 25.02 -0.53 9.89
C VAL A 322 26.23 0.39 9.72
N VAL A 323 26.14 1.39 8.83
CA VAL A 323 27.25 2.35 8.62
C VAL A 323 27.29 3.42 9.71
N GLU A 324 26.16 4.07 9.99
CA GLU A 324 26.04 5.08 11.04
C GLU A 324 24.77 4.86 11.87
N MET A 325 24.90 4.85 13.20
CA MET A 325 23.78 4.70 14.13
C MET A 325 23.70 5.85 15.13
N PHE A 326 22.49 6.38 15.29
CA PHE A 326 22.09 7.22 16.40
C PHE A 326 20.86 6.63 17.09
N CYS A 327 20.96 6.28 18.37
CA CYS A 327 19.82 5.77 19.13
C CYS A 327 19.66 6.51 20.48
N ILE A 328 18.40 6.66 20.91
CA ILE A 328 18.05 7.14 22.24
C ILE A 328 16.99 6.24 22.85
N ASP A 329 17.16 5.90 24.13
CA ASP A 329 16.19 5.11 24.92
C ASP A 329 16.00 3.73 24.30
N VAL A 330 17.01 2.87 24.46
CA VAL A 330 16.98 1.48 24.01
C VAL A 330 17.15 0.54 25.19
N ASP A 331 16.19 -0.33 25.45
CA ASP A 331 16.24 -1.22 26.62
C ASP A 331 17.34 -2.29 26.43
N GLU A 332 17.34 -3.01 25.30
CA GLU A 332 18.39 -3.97 24.94
C GLU A 332 18.87 -3.79 23.50
N MET A 333 20.19 -3.65 23.33
CA MET A 333 20.83 -3.47 22.03
C MET A 333 21.90 -4.53 21.79
N ILE A 334 21.85 -5.16 20.61
CA ILE A 334 22.89 -6.03 20.08
C ILE A 334 23.25 -5.53 18.68
N CYS A 335 24.49 -5.12 18.50
CA CYS A 335 24.97 -4.56 17.25
C CYS A 335 26.31 -5.19 16.82
N ILE A 336 26.40 -5.58 15.55
CA ILE A 336 27.56 -6.27 14.97
C ILE A 336 27.92 -5.54 13.68
N ASP A 337 28.72 -4.49 13.80
CA ASP A 337 28.82 -3.46 12.78
C ASP A 337 30.20 -2.84 12.73
N ARG A 338 30.72 -2.66 11.51
CA ARG A 338 31.86 -1.78 11.24
C ARG A 338 31.42 -0.33 10.98
N GLY A 339 30.66 0.23 11.91
CA GLY A 339 30.08 1.56 11.81
C GLY A 339 30.51 2.52 12.92
N GLU A 340 29.99 3.74 12.82
CA GLU A 340 30.01 4.74 13.89
C GLU A 340 28.70 4.64 14.69
N MET A 341 28.79 4.60 16.03
CA MET A 341 27.62 4.50 16.90
C MET A 341 27.58 5.61 17.93
N PHE A 342 26.42 6.25 18.03
CA PHE A 342 26.09 7.23 19.06
C PHE A 342 24.83 6.79 19.80
N CYS A 343 24.98 6.45 21.08
CA CYS A 343 23.91 5.88 21.89
C CYS A 343 23.71 6.68 23.18
N ILE A 344 22.46 6.99 23.54
CA ILE A 344 22.11 7.63 24.82
C ILE A 344 20.99 6.84 25.50
N TYR A 345 21.10 6.64 26.81
CA TYR A 345 20.10 5.91 27.60
C TYR A 345 19.89 4.50 27.05
N VAL A 346 20.89 3.64 27.24
CA VAL A 346 20.78 2.24 26.84
C VAL A 346 20.78 1.35 28.09
N GLY A 347 19.79 0.48 28.24
CA GLY A 347 19.77 -0.46 29.36
C GLY A 347 20.95 -1.42 29.26
N LYS A 348 20.96 -2.29 28.25
CA LYS A 348 22.08 -3.19 27.98
C LYS A 348 22.55 -3.08 26.54
N MET A 349 23.87 -2.99 26.38
CA MET A 349 24.51 -2.94 25.07
C MET A 349 25.48 -4.09 24.92
N PHE A 350 25.32 -4.85 23.83
CA PHE A 350 26.35 -5.70 23.28
C PHE A 350 26.76 -5.16 21.91
N CYS A 351 28.05 -4.95 21.72
CA CYS A 351 28.58 -4.45 20.46
C CYS A 351 29.86 -5.20 20.06
N ASN A 352 30.03 -5.39 18.77
CA ASN A 352 31.19 -6.08 18.20
C ASN A 352 31.61 -5.44 16.88
N ASP A 353 32.93 -5.36 16.64
CA ASP A 353 33.56 -4.87 15.39
C ASP A 353 33.34 -3.36 15.10
N VAL A 354 33.20 -2.51 16.12
CA VAL A 354 32.81 -1.09 15.97
C VAL A 354 34.00 -0.20 15.66
N VAL A 355 33.86 0.77 14.75
CA VAL A 355 34.93 1.73 14.46
C VAL A 355 34.97 2.82 15.53
N GLU A 356 33.89 3.59 15.66
CA GLU A 356 33.80 4.64 16.67
C GLU A 356 32.54 4.46 17.51
N MET A 357 32.70 4.48 18.83
CA MET A 357 31.60 4.37 19.78
C MET A 357 31.56 5.58 20.70
N PHE A 358 30.40 6.22 20.75
CA PHE A 358 30.06 7.22 21.74
C PHE A 358 28.81 6.80 22.49
N CYS A 359 28.92 6.64 23.81
CA CYS A 359 27.79 6.23 24.65
C CYS A 359 27.66 7.09 25.90
N ILE A 360 26.42 7.37 26.29
CA ILE A 360 26.07 8.10 27.52
C ILE A 360 24.94 7.37 28.24
N ASP A 361 25.03 7.28 29.57
CA ASP A 361 23.99 6.70 30.42
C ASP A 361 23.66 5.26 29.99
N VAL A 362 24.60 4.33 30.19
CA VAL A 362 24.43 2.91 29.86
C VAL A 362 24.46 2.06 31.14
N ASP A 363 23.41 1.28 31.45
CA ASP A 363 23.42 0.49 32.68
C ASP A 363 24.45 -0.66 32.61
N GLY A 364 24.56 -1.32 31.46
CA GLY A 364 25.54 -2.39 31.23
C GLY A 364 26.04 -2.45 29.80
N MET A 365 27.37 -2.49 29.63
CA MET A 365 28.05 -2.52 28.34
C MET A 365 28.99 -3.72 28.21
N PHE A 366 28.87 -4.42 27.09
CA PHE A 366 29.80 -5.45 26.66
C PHE A 366 30.26 -5.14 25.22
N CYS A 367 31.54 -4.83 25.06
CA CYS A 367 32.12 -4.45 23.78
C CYS A 367 33.34 -5.31 23.43
N ILE A 368 33.46 -5.66 22.14
CA ILE A 368 34.59 -6.41 21.58
C ILE A 368 35.03 -5.71 20.29
N ASP A 369 36.34 -5.62 20.07
CA ASP A 369 36.96 -5.15 18.84
C ASP A 369 36.43 -3.73 18.49
N VAL A 370 36.83 -2.74 19.29
CA VAL A 370 36.44 -1.33 19.09
C VAL A 370 37.67 -0.46 18.83
N ASP A 371 37.70 0.29 17.72
CA ASP A 371 38.87 1.14 17.44
C ASP A 371 38.90 2.34 18.41
N GLU A 372 37.82 3.13 18.49
CA GLU A 372 37.73 4.29 19.38
C GLU A 372 36.47 4.24 20.26
N MET A 373 36.63 4.31 21.57
CA MET A 373 35.54 4.28 22.54
C MET A 373 35.53 5.51 23.44
N PHE A 374 34.39 6.19 23.47
CA PHE A 374 34.07 7.24 24.42
C PHE A 374 32.82 6.88 25.22
N CYS A 375 32.96 6.74 26.54
CA CYS A 375 31.88 6.38 27.44
C CYS A 375 31.71 7.36 28.60
N VAL A 376 30.46 7.67 28.97
CA VAL A 376 30.14 8.52 30.14
C VAL A 376 28.96 7.92 30.89
N ASP A 377 29.04 7.89 32.22
CA ASP A 377 27.97 7.40 33.10
C ASP A 377 27.56 5.97 32.71
N VAL A 378 28.50 5.02 32.85
CA VAL A 378 28.24 3.60 32.59
C VAL A 378 28.26 2.82 33.90
N GLY A 379 27.23 2.00 34.14
CA GLY A 379 27.17 1.17 35.34
C GLY A 379 28.25 0.09 35.32
N GLU A 380 28.01 -0.98 34.57
CA GLU A 380 28.96 -2.09 34.41
C GLU A 380 29.55 -2.11 33.00
N MET A 381 30.87 -2.06 32.86
CA MET A 381 31.57 -2.12 31.59
C MET A 381 32.47 -3.35 31.51
N PHE A 382 32.33 -4.11 30.41
CA PHE A 382 33.24 -5.15 30.00
C PHE A 382 33.72 -4.90 28.57
N CYS A 383 35.03 -4.72 28.38
CA CYS A 383 35.63 -4.41 27.09
C CYS A 383 36.81 -5.34 26.77
N ILE A 384 36.93 -5.74 25.50
CA ILE A 384 38.04 -6.53 24.97
C ILE A 384 38.50 -5.92 23.65
N ASP A 385 39.82 -5.82 23.44
CA ASP A 385 40.44 -5.37 22.18
C ASP A 385 39.93 -3.98 21.79
N VAL A 386 40.35 -2.98 22.58
CA VAL A 386 40.02 -1.57 22.31
C VAL A 386 41.30 -0.79 22.05
N ASP A 387 41.42 -0.16 20.89
CA ASP A 387 42.63 0.58 20.52
C ASP A 387 42.75 1.86 21.37
N GLU A 388 41.71 2.69 21.43
CA GLU A 388 41.66 3.91 22.24
C GLU A 388 40.38 3.98 23.10
N MET A 389 40.53 4.06 24.42
CA MET A 389 39.41 4.14 25.37
C MET A 389 39.46 5.41 26.20
N PHE A 390 38.36 6.16 26.20
CA PHE A 390 38.11 7.28 27.09
C PHE A 390 36.80 7.06 27.86
N CYS A 391 36.88 7.02 29.19
CA CYS A 391 35.71 6.76 30.02
C CYS A 391 35.63 7.66 31.25
N ILE A 392 34.41 8.06 31.62
CA ILE A 392 34.12 8.91 32.77
C ILE A 392 32.94 8.33 33.55
N ASP A 393 33.02 8.37 34.88
CA ASP A 393 31.93 8.01 35.80
C ASP A 393 31.47 6.56 35.59
N LEU A 394 32.25 5.63 36.14
CA LEU A 394 32.02 4.19 36.04
C LEU A 394 31.84 3.54 37.41
N ASP A 395 30.85 2.69 37.57
CA ASP A 395 30.72 1.88 38.79
C ASP A 395 31.71 0.70 38.74
N GLU A 396 31.64 -0.16 37.72
CA GLU A 396 32.51 -1.33 37.58
C GLU A 396 33.09 -1.43 36.16
N MET A 397 34.42 -1.55 36.04
CA MET A 397 35.11 -1.74 34.76
C MET A 397 35.97 -3.02 34.78
N PHE A 398 35.78 -3.85 33.76
CA PHE A 398 36.68 -4.95 33.41
C PHE A 398 37.18 -4.78 31.97
N CYS A 399 38.50 -4.57 31.81
CA CYS A 399 39.13 -4.34 30.51
C CYS A 399 40.22 -5.36 30.19
N VAL A 400 40.32 -5.78 28.93
CA VAL A 400 41.38 -6.69 28.44
C VAL A 400 41.89 -6.22 27.08
N ASP A 401 43.20 -6.27 26.88
CA ASP A 401 43.84 -5.93 25.60
C ASP A 401 43.46 -4.52 25.14
N ILE A 402 43.93 -3.51 25.88
CA ILE A 402 43.64 -2.09 25.59
C ILE A 402 44.92 -1.39 25.15
N GLY A 403 44.87 -0.67 24.02
CA GLY A 403 45.99 0.17 23.58
C GLY A 403 46.19 1.35 24.54
N GLU A 404 45.39 2.40 24.36
CA GLU A 404 45.44 3.59 25.20
C GLU A 404 44.18 3.72 26.06
N MET A 405 44.33 3.79 27.39
CA MET A 405 43.22 3.98 28.32
C MET A 405 43.33 5.32 29.05
N PHE A 406 42.24 6.09 29.00
CA PHE A 406 42.01 7.24 29.84
C PHE A 406 40.70 7.09 30.62
N CYS A 407 40.76 7.09 31.95
CA CYS A 407 39.58 6.94 32.80
C CYS A 407 39.54 7.94 33.96
N ILE A 408 38.35 8.41 34.30
CA ILE A 408 38.08 9.33 35.41
C ILE A 408 36.92 8.80 36.23
N ASP A 409 37.01 8.92 37.56
CA ASP A 409 35.92 8.64 38.50
C ASP A 409 35.40 7.19 38.33
N VAL A 410 36.28 6.22 38.58
CA VAL A 410 35.94 4.79 38.52
C VAL A 410 35.91 4.19 39.92
N VAL A 411 34.81 3.53 40.30
CA VAL A 411 34.72 2.90 41.63
C VAL A 411 35.57 1.63 41.68
N GLU A 412 35.30 0.65 40.83
CA GLU A 412 36.09 -0.59 40.75
C GLU A 412 36.65 -0.81 39.34
N MET A 413 37.97 -1.01 39.24
CA MET A 413 38.66 -1.23 37.97
C MET A 413 39.51 -2.50 38.02
N LEU A 414 39.31 -3.37 37.03
CA LEU A 414 40.17 -4.51 36.75
C LEU A 414 40.61 -4.45 35.29
N CYS A 415 41.92 -4.35 35.07
CA CYS A 415 42.49 -4.25 33.73
C CYS A 415 43.65 -5.23 33.49
N ILE A 416 43.71 -5.80 32.30
CA ILE A 416 44.71 -6.81 31.89
C ILE A 416 45.24 -6.44 30.51
N ASP A 417 46.56 -6.47 30.32
CA ASP A 417 47.22 -6.18 29.04
C ASP A 417 46.83 -4.79 28.50
N VAL A 418 47.36 -3.75 29.16
CA VAL A 418 47.12 -2.36 28.76
C VAL A 418 48.46 -1.73 28.38
N ASP A 419 48.58 -1.17 27.18
CA ASP A 419 49.83 -0.56 26.74
C ASP A 419 50.10 0.74 27.52
N GLU A 420 49.15 1.68 27.51
CA GLU A 420 49.23 2.96 28.24
C GLU A 420 47.95 3.25 29.05
N MET A 421 48.09 3.47 30.35
CA MET A 421 46.97 3.75 31.27
C MET A 421 47.13 5.09 31.99
N PHE A 422 46.14 5.96 31.81
CA PHE A 422 45.96 7.19 32.56
C PHE A 422 44.65 7.15 33.35
N CYS A 423 44.72 7.27 34.68
CA CYS A 423 43.55 7.19 35.55
C CYS A 423 43.52 8.29 36.62
N ILE A 424 42.33 8.83 36.89
CA ILE A 424 42.07 9.84 37.93
C ILE A 424 40.91 9.37 38.81
N ASP A 425 41.04 9.58 40.13
CA ASP A 425 39.95 9.39 41.11
C ASP A 425 39.38 7.96 41.07
N VAL A 426 40.27 6.95 41.10
CA VAL A 426 39.88 5.53 41.16
C VAL A 426 39.84 5.03 42.61
N VAL A 427 38.74 4.40 43.03
CA VAL A 427 38.63 3.87 44.40
C VAL A 427 39.45 2.58 44.55
N GLU A 428 39.16 1.56 43.74
CA GLU A 428 39.89 0.29 43.76
C GLU A 428 40.41 -0.08 42.36
N MET A 429 41.72 -0.29 42.25
CA MET A 429 42.39 -0.64 41.01
C MET A 429 43.17 -1.95 41.12
N PHE A 430 42.85 -2.89 40.23
CA PHE A 430 43.58 -4.13 40.01
C PHE A 430 44.11 -4.17 38.57
N CYS A 431 45.42 -4.25 38.39
CA CYS A 431 46.02 -4.26 37.04
C CYS A 431 47.07 -5.37 36.85
N ILE A 432 47.15 -5.96 35.66
CA ILE A 432 48.09 -7.02 35.32
C ILE A 432 48.66 -6.76 33.92
N ASP A 433 49.97 -6.93 33.75
CA ASP A 433 50.66 -6.77 32.46
C ASP A 433 50.36 -5.40 31.84
N VAL A 434 50.85 -4.33 32.48
CA VAL A 434 50.62 -2.96 32.00
C VAL A 434 51.94 -2.31 31.62
N GLY A 435 52.00 -1.71 30.42
CA GLY A 435 53.19 -0.98 29.97
C GLY A 435 53.47 0.24 30.85
N GLU A 436 52.68 1.29 30.68
CA GLU A 436 52.84 2.54 31.43
C GLU A 436 51.58 2.90 32.24
N ILE A 437 51.75 3.22 33.52
CA ILE A 437 50.66 3.70 34.39
C ILE A 437 50.97 5.10 34.90
N PHE A 438 50.07 6.04 34.58
CA PHE A 438 49.99 7.34 35.23
C PHE A 438 48.69 7.46 36.03
N CYS A 439 48.77 7.66 37.35
CA CYS A 439 47.56 7.72 38.17
C CYS A 439 47.52 8.83 39.23
N ILE A 440 46.34 9.44 39.41
CA ILE A 440 46.09 10.52 40.37
C ILE A 440 44.95 10.12 41.30
N ASP A 441 45.10 10.36 42.60
CA ASP A 441 44.04 10.20 43.62
C ASP A 441 43.44 8.78 43.70
N VAL A 442 44.27 7.75 43.47
CA VAL A 442 43.86 6.35 43.60
C VAL A 442 43.92 5.88 45.06
N VAL A 443 42.80 5.36 45.59
CA VAL A 443 42.69 4.96 47.00
C VAL A 443 43.42 3.64 47.28
N GLU A 444 43.07 2.57 46.55
CA GLU A 444 43.73 1.27 46.65
C GLU A 444 44.22 0.79 45.27
N ILE A 445 45.50 0.42 45.18
CA ILE A 445 46.09 -0.13 43.95
C ILE A 445 46.82 -1.46 44.21
N PHE A 446 46.53 -2.44 43.37
CA PHE A 446 47.14 -3.76 43.32
C PHE A 446 47.54 -4.07 41.88
N CYS A 447 48.84 -4.02 41.58
CA CYS A 447 49.31 -4.28 40.22
C CYS A 447 50.40 -5.35 40.17
N SER A 448 50.40 -6.16 39.12
CA SER A 448 51.43 -7.15 38.77
C SER A 448 52.00 -6.85 37.39
N ASP A 449 53.31 -7.07 37.21
CA ASP A 449 53.97 -7.03 35.90
C ASP A 449 53.76 -5.66 35.18
N VAL A 450 54.13 -4.58 35.87
CA VAL A 450 54.06 -3.21 35.32
C VAL A 450 55.46 -2.73 34.95
N ASP A 451 55.64 -2.25 33.71
CA ASP A 451 56.94 -1.75 33.22
C ASP A 451 57.28 -0.39 33.86
N GLU A 452 56.38 0.60 33.79
CA GLU A 452 56.55 1.92 34.40
C GLU A 452 55.30 2.37 35.18
N ILE A 453 55.48 2.88 36.42
CA ILE A 453 54.38 3.42 37.24
C ILE A 453 54.73 4.77 37.87
N PHE A 454 53.87 5.77 37.64
CA PHE A 454 53.96 7.10 38.22
C PHE A 454 52.62 7.51 38.82
N CYS A 455 52.57 7.80 40.13
CA CYS A 455 51.32 8.23 40.73
C CYS A 455 51.42 9.33 41.80
N ILE A 456 50.36 10.12 41.86
CA ILE A 456 50.20 11.29 42.72
C ILE A 456 49.06 11.03 43.70
N ASP A 457 49.30 11.36 44.98
CA ASP A 457 48.32 11.31 46.10
C ASP A 457 47.61 9.95 46.30
N LYS A 458 48.39 8.91 46.60
CA LYS A 458 47.89 7.55 46.89
C LYS A 458 47.71 7.27 48.37
N THR A 459 46.66 6.52 48.74
CA THR A 459 46.45 6.08 50.13
C THR A 459 47.07 4.71 50.45
N LYS A 460 46.90 3.70 49.59
CA LYS A 460 47.49 2.35 49.76
C LYS A 460 47.97 1.78 48.42
N CYS A 461 49.19 1.22 48.41
CA CYS A 461 49.83 0.73 47.17
C CYS A 461 50.58 -0.58 47.39
N SER A 462 50.26 -1.59 46.59
CA SER A 462 50.94 -2.89 46.53
C SER A 462 51.27 -3.22 45.07
N VAL A 463 52.52 -3.04 44.68
CA VAL A 463 53.01 -3.39 43.33
C VAL A 463 53.91 -4.61 43.44
N PHE A 464 53.59 -5.65 42.67
CA PHE A 464 54.39 -6.87 42.53
C PHE A 464 55.09 -6.82 41.17
N LEU A 465 56.42 -6.68 41.21
CA LEU A 465 57.29 -6.68 40.04
C LEU A 465 57.77 -8.09 39.67
#